data_AF-A0A3P6TDF4-F1
#
_entry.id   AF-A0A3P6TDF4-F1
#
_cell.length_a   1.000
_cell.length_b   1.000
_cell.length_c   1.000
_cell.angle_alpha   90.00
_cell.angle_beta   90.00
_cell.angle_gamma   90.00
#
_symmetry.space_group_name_H-M   'P 1'
#
loop_
_entity.id
_entity.type
_entity.pdbx_description
1 polymer ?
#
loop_
_entity_poly.entity_id
_entity_poly.type
_entity_poly.pdbx_seq_one_letter_code
_entity_poly.pdbx_strand_id
1 'polypeptide(L)'
;MRIILFLLLFAGSDAAENIMQRIDKAMSEISTTLNKADLVATYEMTHAHEGGVEKELKLNPQQQEALQNLEAQALSLHRDEPQRSEGIAGSIDAINRHTPLGEFLYQGDIVLDIEQARIIAAQEEKEEISREKRQAMNFKVGSKKYKWPNATVTYAIQFGVDKDTKEVFHKAANQWQSHTCVNFVEDRSAKERVELVEESGCFSNMGYLGKIQKLSLGYGCDKVFK
;
A
#
# COMPACT_ATOMS: atom_id res chain seq x y z
N MET A 1 1.23 14.01 -12.37
CA MET A 1 -0.10 13.77 -12.99
C MET A 1 -1.04 13.39 -11.84
N ARG A 2 -1.40 14.25 -10.88
CA ARG A 2 -2.06 15.57 -10.93
C ARG A 2 -3.51 15.57 -11.46
N ILE A 3 -4.20 14.42 -11.48
CA ILE A 3 -5.60 14.35 -11.96
C ILE A 3 -6.63 14.22 -10.82
N ILE A 4 -6.29 13.63 -9.66
CA ILE A 4 -7.28 13.38 -8.59
C ILE A 4 -7.49 14.60 -7.67
N LEU A 5 -6.52 15.48 -7.62
CA LEU A 5 -6.36 16.48 -6.57
C LEU A 5 -7.11 17.82 -6.82
N PHE A 6 -7.73 18.01 -8.00
CA PHE A 6 -8.40 19.26 -8.35
C PHE A 6 -9.89 19.32 -7.96
N LEU A 7 -10.43 18.28 -7.28
CA LEU A 7 -11.87 18.03 -7.25
C LEU A 7 -12.54 18.12 -5.86
N LEU A 8 -11.89 18.73 -4.86
CA LEU A 8 -12.47 18.93 -3.52
C LEU A 8 -12.73 20.41 -3.15
N LEU A 9 -13.31 21.19 -4.07
CA LEU A 9 -13.73 22.57 -3.75
C LEU A 9 -15.20 22.92 -4.01
N PHE A 10 -16.07 21.99 -4.39
CA PHE A 10 -17.49 22.31 -4.52
C PHE A 10 -18.38 21.22 -3.93
N ALA A 11 -18.76 21.41 -2.67
CA ALA A 11 -19.91 20.72 -2.10
C ALA A 11 -21.19 21.26 -2.76
N GLY A 12 -21.83 20.41 -3.57
CA GLY A 12 -23.13 20.63 -4.21
C GLY A 12 -23.05 20.99 -5.70
N SER A 13 -23.00 19.98 -6.59
CA SER A 13 -23.34 20.06 -8.03
C SER A 13 -23.02 18.73 -8.73
N ASP A 14 -23.53 18.53 -9.95
CA ASP A 14 -23.28 17.42 -10.91
C ASP A 14 -21.80 16.97 -11.06
N ALA A 15 -20.85 17.75 -10.52
CA ALA A 15 -19.45 17.40 -10.42
C ALA A 15 -19.18 16.20 -9.50
N ALA A 16 -19.85 16.08 -8.35
CA ALA A 16 -19.68 14.95 -7.43
C ALA A 16 -20.17 13.63 -8.05
N GLU A 17 -21.29 13.69 -8.78
CA GLU A 17 -21.87 12.54 -9.48
C GLU A 17 -20.99 12.08 -10.65
N ASN A 18 -20.36 13.02 -11.38
CA ASN A 18 -19.35 12.73 -12.40
C ASN A 18 -18.06 12.10 -11.83
N ILE A 19 -17.65 12.49 -10.62
CA ILE A 19 -16.45 11.93 -9.97
C ILE A 19 -16.69 10.50 -9.55
N MET A 20 -17.83 10.21 -8.91
CA MET A 20 -18.21 8.85 -8.54
C MET A 20 -18.27 7.93 -9.77
N GLN A 21 -18.82 8.41 -10.89
CA GLN A 21 -18.84 7.65 -12.15
C GLN A 21 -17.43 7.35 -12.69
N ARG A 22 -16.46 8.25 -12.51
CA ARG A 22 -15.06 8.04 -12.93
C ARG A 22 -14.34 7.05 -12.02
N ILE A 23 -14.59 7.11 -10.72
CA ILE A 23 -14.09 6.12 -9.75
C ILE A 23 -14.70 4.76 -10.08
N ASP A 24 -16.01 4.66 -10.26
CA ASP A 24 -16.70 3.42 -10.63
C ASP A 24 -16.13 2.83 -11.93
N LYS A 25 -15.86 3.68 -12.93
CA LYS A 25 -15.22 3.25 -14.17
C LYS A 25 -13.80 2.74 -13.94
N ALA A 26 -12.96 3.48 -13.22
CA ALA A 26 -11.59 3.05 -12.92
C ALA A 26 -11.59 1.74 -12.11
N MET A 27 -12.46 1.64 -11.11
CA MET A 27 -12.67 0.43 -10.32
C MET A 27 -13.18 -0.73 -11.16
N SER A 28 -14.01 -0.49 -12.18
CA SER A 28 -14.49 -1.54 -13.08
C SER A 28 -13.36 -2.16 -13.92
N GLU A 29 -12.36 -1.36 -14.29
CA GLU A 29 -11.21 -1.77 -15.11
C GLU A 29 -10.11 -2.48 -14.29
N ILE A 30 -10.10 -2.30 -12.96
CA ILE A 30 -9.17 -3.01 -12.07
C ILE A 30 -9.57 -4.49 -11.97
N SER A 31 -8.73 -5.35 -12.54
CA SER A 31 -8.82 -6.80 -12.37
C SER A 31 -8.14 -7.22 -11.06
N THR A 32 -8.91 -7.29 -9.98
CA THR A 32 -8.49 -7.77 -8.67
C THR A 32 -9.61 -8.56 -8.03
N THR A 33 -9.25 -9.48 -7.13
CA THR A 33 -10.24 -10.18 -6.30
C THR A 33 -10.39 -9.55 -4.90
N LEU A 34 -9.76 -8.39 -4.65
CA LEU A 34 -10.00 -7.57 -3.47
C LEU A 34 -11.41 -6.95 -3.50
N ASN A 35 -11.93 -6.59 -2.31
CA ASN A 35 -13.21 -5.88 -2.22
C ASN A 35 -13.02 -4.44 -2.70
N LYS A 36 -13.57 -4.14 -3.88
CA LYS A 36 -13.50 -2.82 -4.52
C LYS A 36 -14.14 -1.72 -3.67
N ALA A 37 -15.26 -2.00 -2.99
CA ALA A 37 -15.91 -1.02 -2.12
C ALA A 37 -15.02 -0.67 -0.92
N ASP A 38 -14.35 -1.67 -0.33
CA ASP A 38 -13.42 -1.42 0.77
C ASP A 38 -12.18 -0.63 0.31
N LEU A 39 -11.66 -0.91 -0.90
CA LEU A 39 -10.55 -0.16 -1.49
C LEU A 39 -10.90 1.32 -1.67
N VAL A 40 -12.06 1.63 -2.25
CA VAL A 40 -12.52 3.02 -2.41
C VAL A 40 -12.71 3.69 -1.05
N ALA A 41 -13.39 3.01 -0.11
CA ALA A 41 -13.66 3.58 1.21
C ALA A 41 -12.36 3.86 2.01
N THR A 42 -11.39 2.94 1.97
CA THR A 42 -10.10 3.15 2.64
C THR A 42 -9.26 4.24 1.98
N TYR A 43 -9.29 4.33 0.65
CA TYR A 43 -8.66 5.42 -0.10
C TYR A 43 -9.23 6.78 0.31
N GLU A 44 -10.56 6.94 0.27
CA GLU A 44 -11.22 8.19 0.66
C GLU A 44 -10.91 8.60 2.10
N MET A 45 -10.93 7.64 3.04
CA MET A 45 -10.61 7.92 4.45
C MET A 45 -9.19 8.44 4.62
N THR A 46 -8.21 7.82 3.94
CA THR A 46 -6.79 8.16 4.09
C THR A 46 -6.38 9.41 3.30
N HIS A 47 -7.15 9.80 2.27
CA HIS A 47 -6.85 10.98 1.44
C HIS A 47 -7.71 12.21 1.81
N ALA A 48 -8.61 12.08 2.79
CA ALA A 48 -9.48 13.17 3.23
C ALA A 48 -8.72 14.44 3.68
N HIS A 49 -7.50 14.28 4.19
CA HIS A 49 -6.68 15.39 4.72
C HIS A 49 -5.74 16.02 3.69
N GLU A 50 -5.56 15.43 2.51
CA GLU A 50 -4.64 15.96 1.49
C GLU A 50 -5.00 17.39 1.09
N GLY A 51 -6.28 17.70 0.93
CA GLY A 51 -6.74 19.05 0.60
C GLY A 51 -6.44 20.11 1.69
N GLY A 52 -6.22 19.69 2.93
CA GLY A 52 -5.75 20.55 4.03
C GLY A 52 -4.23 20.74 3.97
N VAL A 53 -3.49 19.62 3.85
CA VAL A 53 -2.03 19.61 3.73
C VAL A 53 -1.56 20.46 2.56
N GLU A 54 -2.23 20.40 1.41
CA GLU A 54 -1.86 21.20 0.25
C GLU A 54 -2.09 22.70 0.41
N LYS A 55 -3.09 23.09 1.21
CA LYS A 55 -3.31 24.50 1.53
C LYS A 55 -2.20 25.02 2.43
N GLU A 56 -1.70 24.20 3.36
CA GLU A 56 -0.59 24.52 4.25
C GLU A 56 0.77 24.48 3.55
N LEU A 57 0.96 23.56 2.61
CA LEU A 57 2.18 23.42 1.80
C LEU A 57 2.27 24.39 0.62
N LYS A 58 1.36 25.37 0.50
CA LYS A 58 1.46 26.41 -0.54
C LYS A 58 2.75 27.21 -0.37
N LEU A 59 3.73 26.90 -1.22
CA LEU A 59 5.00 27.59 -1.27
C LEU A 59 4.80 29.04 -1.69
N ASN A 60 5.50 29.95 -1.03
CA ASN A 60 5.63 31.31 -1.52
C ASN A 60 6.58 31.34 -2.74
N PRO A 61 6.61 32.44 -3.52
CA PRO A 61 7.43 32.52 -4.73
C PRO A 61 8.92 32.22 -4.51
N GLN A 62 9.50 32.64 -3.38
CA GLN A 62 10.91 32.40 -3.05
C GLN A 62 11.18 30.92 -2.76
N GLN A 63 10.29 30.27 -2.02
CA GLN A 63 10.40 28.84 -1.74
C GLN A 63 10.23 28.00 -3.01
N GLN A 64 9.36 28.43 -3.92
CA GLN A 64 9.12 27.74 -5.17
C GLN A 64 10.32 27.84 -6.12
N GLU A 65 10.97 29.00 -6.18
CA GLU A 65 12.25 29.18 -6.89
C GLU A 65 13.38 28.35 -6.25
N ALA A 66 13.46 28.32 -4.92
CA ALA A 66 14.44 27.50 -4.20
C ALA A 66 14.25 26.00 -4.48
N LEU A 67 13.00 25.52 -4.52
CA LEU A 67 12.69 24.13 -4.86
C LEU A 67 13.11 23.79 -6.29
N GLN A 68 12.81 24.66 -7.26
CA GLN A 68 13.23 24.46 -8.66
C GLN A 68 14.75 24.38 -8.80
N ASN A 69 15.48 25.22 -8.08
CA ASN A 69 16.94 25.20 -8.07
C ASN A 69 17.50 23.91 -7.43
N LEU A 70 16.88 23.43 -6.34
CA LEU A 70 17.23 22.16 -5.70
C LEU A 70 16.96 20.95 -6.61
N GLU A 71 15.80 20.92 -7.28
CA GLU A 71 15.45 19.87 -8.25
C GLU A 71 16.45 19.84 -9.41
N ALA A 72 16.80 21.00 -9.97
CA ALA A 72 17.80 21.10 -11.04
C ALA A 72 19.20 20.62 -10.60
N GLN A 73 19.59 20.89 -9.35
CA GLN A 73 20.83 20.37 -8.75
C GLN A 73 20.77 18.85 -8.50
N ALA A 74 19.64 18.31 -8.05
CA ALA A 74 19.48 16.86 -7.87
C ALA A 74 19.57 16.10 -9.20
N LEU A 75 18.98 16.65 -10.26
CA LEU A 75 19.06 16.13 -11.63
C LEU A 75 20.48 16.11 -12.20
N SER A 76 21.34 17.07 -11.82
CA SER A 76 22.73 17.08 -12.27
C SER A 76 23.60 16.05 -11.53
N LEU A 77 23.30 15.75 -10.27
CA LEU A 77 23.99 14.72 -9.48
C LEU A 77 23.65 13.29 -9.92
N HIS A 78 22.46 13.05 -10.48
CA HIS A 78 22.05 11.74 -10.99
C HIS A 78 22.65 11.37 -12.35
N ARG A 79 23.47 12.24 -12.97
CA ARG A 79 24.11 11.95 -14.26
C ARG A 79 25.36 11.05 -14.14
N ASP A 80 25.94 10.94 -12.95
CA ASP A 80 27.22 10.22 -12.73
C ASP A 80 27.08 8.83 -12.07
N GLU A 81 25.86 8.30 -11.87
CA GLU A 81 25.66 6.99 -11.22
C GLU A 81 24.80 6.03 -12.09
N PRO A 82 25.39 5.33 -13.08
CA PRO A 82 24.65 4.46 -14.00
C PRO A 82 24.16 3.14 -13.38
N GLN A 83 24.47 2.86 -12.11
CA GLN A 83 24.25 1.53 -11.51
C GLN A 83 23.10 1.46 -10.48
N ARG A 84 22.43 2.58 -10.17
CA ARG A 84 21.38 2.61 -9.14
C ARG A 84 19.96 2.43 -9.67
N SER A 85 19.77 2.45 -10.99
CA SER A 85 18.45 2.39 -11.64
C SER A 85 17.83 0.99 -11.67
N GLU A 86 18.62 -0.08 -11.63
CA GLU A 86 18.11 -1.46 -11.58
C GLU A 86 17.34 -1.74 -10.27
N GLY A 87 17.79 -1.17 -9.15
CA GLY A 87 17.13 -1.31 -7.85
C GLY A 87 15.82 -0.51 -7.72
N ILE A 88 15.69 0.62 -8.44
CA ILE A 88 14.48 1.45 -8.42
C ILE A 88 13.43 0.88 -9.37
N ALA A 89 13.83 0.43 -10.57
CA ALA A 89 12.93 -0.18 -11.55
C ALA A 89 12.31 -1.51 -11.07
N GLY A 90 12.96 -2.20 -10.14
CA GLY A 90 12.46 -3.43 -9.49
C GLY A 90 11.87 -3.24 -8.10
N SER A 91 11.68 -2.00 -7.62
CA SER A 91 11.07 -1.77 -6.30
C SER A 91 9.56 -2.03 -6.32
N ILE A 92 9.00 -2.47 -5.19
CA ILE A 92 7.55 -2.71 -5.02
C ILE A 92 6.73 -1.47 -5.42
N ASP A 93 7.15 -0.30 -4.95
CA ASP A 93 6.51 0.98 -5.22
C ASP A 93 6.59 1.35 -6.72
N ALA A 94 7.72 1.07 -7.40
CA ALA A 94 7.78 1.22 -8.85
C ALA A 94 6.84 0.23 -9.56
N ILE A 95 6.79 -1.04 -9.15
CA ILE A 95 5.89 -2.05 -9.75
C ILE A 95 4.44 -1.60 -9.61
N ASN A 96 4.01 -1.26 -8.39
CA ASN A 96 2.61 -0.93 -8.10
C ASN A 96 2.15 0.37 -8.74
N ARG A 97 3.03 1.39 -8.87
CA ARG A 97 2.68 2.62 -9.60
C ARG A 97 2.32 2.40 -11.08
N HIS A 98 2.73 1.29 -11.67
CA HIS A 98 2.37 0.93 -13.05
C HIS A 98 1.11 0.05 -13.12
N THR A 99 0.45 -0.22 -11.99
CA THR A 99 -0.81 -0.97 -11.96
C THR A 99 -1.97 -0.02 -11.63
N PRO A 100 -3.16 -0.24 -12.21
CA PRO A 100 -4.37 0.49 -11.82
C PRO A 100 -4.75 0.35 -10.34
N LEU A 101 -4.31 -0.72 -9.67
CA LEU A 101 -4.57 -0.96 -8.25
C LEU A 101 -3.69 -0.09 -7.34
N GLY A 102 -2.47 0.28 -7.78
CA GLY A 102 -1.47 0.94 -6.93
C GLY A 102 -1.93 2.25 -6.30
N GLU A 103 -2.82 2.99 -6.96
CA GLU A 103 -3.41 4.23 -6.44
C GLU A 103 -4.26 4.00 -5.18
N PHE A 104 -4.88 2.82 -5.05
CA PHE A 104 -5.75 2.46 -3.92
C PHE A 104 -5.00 1.76 -2.78
N LEU A 105 -3.70 1.53 -2.94
CA LEU A 105 -2.86 0.88 -1.92
C LEU A 105 -2.25 1.96 -1.02
N TYR A 106 -2.47 1.82 0.29
CA TYR A 106 -1.84 2.70 1.26
C TYR A 106 -0.32 2.54 1.19
N GLN A 107 0.40 3.66 1.11
CA GLN A 107 1.86 3.71 0.91
C GLN A 107 2.36 2.89 -0.30
N GLY A 108 1.46 2.61 -1.25
CA GLY A 108 1.78 1.94 -2.50
C GLY A 108 1.71 0.42 -2.48
N ASP A 109 1.68 -0.25 -1.32
CA ASP A 109 1.71 -1.73 -1.24
C ASP A 109 0.85 -2.36 -0.13
N ILE A 110 0.11 -1.55 0.64
CA ILE A 110 -0.70 -2.02 1.76
C ILE A 110 -2.20 -1.94 1.43
N VAL A 111 -2.90 -3.06 1.61
CA VAL A 111 -4.36 -3.09 1.61
C VAL A 111 -4.86 -2.94 3.05
N LEU A 112 -5.42 -1.77 3.37
CA LEU A 112 -5.97 -1.50 4.69
C LEU A 112 -7.34 -2.18 4.87
N ASP A 113 -7.62 -2.60 6.11
CA ASP A 113 -8.99 -2.81 6.58
C ASP A 113 -9.64 -1.46 6.93
N ILE A 114 -10.97 -1.38 6.83
CA ILE A 114 -11.74 -0.15 7.11
C ILE A 114 -11.39 0.46 8.47
N GLU A 115 -11.27 -0.37 9.51
CA GLU A 115 -10.94 0.12 10.84
C GLU A 115 -9.51 0.68 10.91
N GLN A 116 -8.57 0.10 10.14
CA GLN A 116 -7.20 0.61 10.08
C GLN A 116 -7.17 1.99 9.40
N ALA A 117 -7.88 2.14 8.28
CA ALA A 117 -7.98 3.41 7.57
C ALA A 117 -8.61 4.52 8.43
N ARG A 118 -9.69 4.21 9.16
CA ARG A 118 -10.31 5.15 10.11
C ARG A 118 -9.34 5.63 11.19
N ILE A 119 -8.55 4.72 11.76
CA ILE A 119 -7.61 5.10 12.82
C ILE A 119 -6.47 5.95 12.25
N ILE A 120 -5.96 5.60 11.06
CA ILE A 120 -4.91 6.37 10.38
C ILE A 120 -5.40 7.80 10.10
N ALA A 121 -6.58 7.93 9.47
CA ALA A 121 -7.18 9.25 9.18
C ALA A 121 -7.35 10.09 10.46
N ALA A 122 -7.93 9.51 11.51
CA ALA A 122 -8.13 10.21 12.79
C ALA A 122 -6.82 10.54 13.53
N GLN A 123 -5.71 9.87 13.23
CA GLN A 123 -4.39 10.20 13.75
C GLN A 123 -3.75 11.35 12.95
N GLU A 124 -3.96 11.38 11.64
CA GLU A 124 -3.47 12.46 10.76
C GLU A 124 -4.20 13.79 11.01
N GLU A 125 -5.46 13.76 11.43
CA GLU A 125 -6.19 14.97 11.89
C GLU A 125 -5.58 15.63 13.13
N LYS A 126 -4.83 14.88 13.94
CA LYS A 126 -4.28 15.40 15.18
C LYS A 126 -2.95 16.10 14.87
N GLU A 127 -2.96 17.42 14.91
CA GLU A 127 -1.78 18.30 14.73
C GLU A 127 -0.64 18.04 15.74
N GLU A 128 -0.88 17.26 16.80
CA GLU A 128 0.19 16.87 17.72
C GLU A 128 1.12 15.85 17.07
N ILE A 129 2.24 16.35 16.54
CA ILE A 129 3.41 15.56 16.14
C ILE A 129 4.08 14.99 17.41
N SER A 130 3.40 14.08 18.09
CA SER A 130 4.00 13.19 19.07
C SER A 130 4.76 12.13 18.29
N ARG A 131 6.09 12.17 18.37
CA ARG A 131 6.98 11.21 17.71
C ARG A 131 6.88 9.85 18.39
N GLU A 132 5.78 9.14 18.18
CA GLU A 132 5.62 7.78 18.66
C GLU A 132 6.61 6.86 17.92
N LYS A 133 7.04 5.77 18.58
CA LYS A 133 8.00 4.82 17.98
C LYS A 133 7.47 4.31 16.64
N ARG A 134 8.28 4.29 15.58
CA ARG A 134 7.87 3.73 14.28
C ARG A 134 7.45 2.27 14.44
N GLN A 135 6.15 1.98 14.47
CA GLN A 135 5.58 0.64 14.43
C GLN A 135 4.58 0.58 13.30
N ALA A 136 4.49 -0.56 12.62
CA ALA A 136 3.51 -0.78 11.55
C ALA A 136 2.07 -0.52 12.04
N MET A 137 1.76 -0.83 13.31
CA MET A 137 0.54 -0.40 13.99
C MET A 137 0.84 0.03 15.42
N ASN A 138 0.89 1.35 15.63
CA ASN A 138 1.02 1.96 16.96
C ASN A 138 -0.34 2.22 17.62
N PHE A 139 -1.37 1.45 17.26
CA PHE A 139 -2.71 1.67 17.81
C PHE A 139 -2.70 1.29 19.29
N LYS A 140 -2.54 2.30 20.17
CA LYS A 140 -2.71 2.20 21.64
C LYS A 140 -4.03 1.52 22.00
N VAL A 141 -5.01 1.56 21.08
CA VAL A 141 -6.28 0.84 21.14
C VAL A 141 -6.32 -0.21 20.03
N GLY A 142 -6.53 -1.49 20.37
CA GLY A 142 -6.90 -2.52 19.39
C GLY A 142 -5.78 -3.18 18.58
N SER A 143 -4.53 -2.71 18.61
CA SER A 143 -3.41 -3.31 17.83
C SER A 143 -3.17 -4.80 18.10
N LYS A 144 -3.46 -5.29 19.32
CA LYS A 144 -3.31 -6.70 19.67
C LYS A 144 -4.18 -7.64 18.83
N LYS A 145 -5.35 -7.19 18.38
CA LYS A 145 -6.29 -8.02 17.59
C LYS A 145 -5.73 -8.35 16.21
N TYR A 146 -4.80 -7.55 15.72
CA TYR A 146 -4.16 -7.74 14.42
C TYR A 146 -2.84 -8.52 14.49
N LYS A 147 -2.49 -9.07 15.65
CA LYS A 147 -1.34 -9.98 15.75
C LYS A 147 -1.80 -11.39 15.43
N TRP A 148 -0.98 -12.11 14.67
CA TRP A 148 -1.21 -13.53 14.38
C TRP A 148 -1.26 -14.34 15.68
N PRO A 149 -2.33 -15.11 15.92
CA PRO A 149 -2.45 -15.97 17.10
C PRO A 149 -1.26 -16.93 17.20
N ASN A 150 -0.70 -17.07 18.40
CA ASN A 150 0.44 -17.94 18.67
C ASN A 150 1.68 -17.70 17.79
N ALA A 151 1.81 -16.50 17.22
CA ALA A 151 2.84 -16.16 16.23
C ALA A 151 2.81 -17.09 14.99
N THR A 152 1.66 -17.67 14.65
CA THR A 152 1.52 -18.58 13.50
C THR A 152 0.75 -17.91 12.37
N VAL A 153 1.40 -17.78 11.23
CA VAL A 153 0.80 -17.37 9.96
C VAL A 153 0.35 -18.62 9.22
N THR A 154 -0.96 -18.88 9.23
CA THR A 154 -1.54 -19.92 8.37
C THR A 154 -1.65 -19.39 6.95
N TYR A 155 -1.22 -20.16 5.95
CA TYR A 155 -1.28 -19.76 4.55
C TYR A 155 -1.78 -20.88 3.65
N ALA A 156 -2.19 -20.52 2.43
CA ALA A 156 -2.44 -21.44 1.34
C ALA A 156 -2.01 -20.80 0.02
N ILE A 157 -1.50 -21.62 -0.89
CA ILE A 157 -1.09 -21.13 -2.22
C ILE A 157 -2.22 -21.36 -3.21
N GLN A 158 -2.71 -20.31 -3.87
CA GLN A 158 -3.78 -20.43 -4.84
C GLN A 158 -3.33 -21.29 -6.03
N PHE A 159 -4.29 -21.98 -6.67
CA PHE A 159 -4.01 -22.63 -7.94
C PHE A 159 -3.61 -21.59 -8.99
N GLY A 160 -2.59 -21.88 -9.79
CA GLY A 160 -2.09 -20.98 -10.84
C GLY A 160 -0.82 -20.21 -10.47
N VAL A 161 -0.49 -20.06 -9.18
CA VAL A 161 0.78 -19.44 -8.76
C VAL A 161 1.95 -20.22 -9.34
N ASP A 162 2.90 -19.52 -9.96
CA ASP A 162 4.05 -20.09 -10.63
C ASP A 162 5.04 -20.74 -9.65
N LYS A 163 5.98 -21.51 -10.20
CA LYS A 163 6.95 -22.27 -9.41
C LYS A 163 7.97 -21.37 -8.72
N ASP A 164 8.39 -20.29 -9.36
CA ASP A 164 9.44 -19.41 -8.87
C ASP A 164 8.92 -18.56 -7.71
N THR A 165 7.71 -17.99 -7.83
CA THR A 165 6.97 -17.30 -6.79
C THR A 165 6.73 -18.19 -5.57
N LYS A 166 6.34 -19.45 -5.78
CA LYS A 166 6.23 -20.45 -4.69
C LYS A 166 7.56 -20.65 -3.97
N GLU A 167 8.64 -20.86 -4.71
CA GLU A 167 9.98 -21.06 -4.13
C GLU A 167 10.44 -19.83 -3.34
N VAL A 168 10.20 -18.62 -3.85
CA VAL A 168 10.54 -17.36 -3.20
C VAL A 168 9.74 -17.18 -1.91
N PHE A 169 8.43 -17.43 -1.94
CA PHE A 169 7.59 -17.39 -0.74
C PHE A 169 8.11 -18.36 0.34
N HIS A 170 8.38 -19.62 -0.02
CA HIS A 170 8.90 -20.59 0.95
C HIS A 170 10.27 -20.20 1.50
N LYS A 171 11.17 -19.66 0.67
CA LYS A 171 12.46 -19.13 1.13
C LYS A 171 12.25 -17.99 2.14
N ALA A 172 11.38 -17.03 1.84
CA ALA A 172 11.07 -15.92 2.74
C ALA A 172 10.44 -16.39 4.06
N ALA A 173 9.47 -17.30 4.01
CA ALA A 173 8.87 -17.90 5.20
C ALA A 173 9.92 -18.62 6.07
N ASN A 174 10.84 -19.38 5.46
CA ASN A 174 11.93 -20.03 6.17
C ASN A 174 12.92 -19.05 6.80
N GLN A 175 13.20 -17.91 6.15
CA GLN A 175 14.02 -16.85 6.74
C GLN A 175 13.38 -16.28 8.03
N TRP A 176 12.07 -16.04 8.02
CA TRP A 176 11.34 -15.60 9.23
C TRP A 176 11.36 -16.66 10.34
N GLN A 177 11.08 -17.93 10.00
CA GLN A 177 11.06 -19.03 10.97
C GLN A 177 12.42 -19.32 11.60
N SER A 178 13.51 -19.07 10.88
CA SER A 178 14.88 -19.32 11.37
C SER A 178 15.42 -18.20 12.27
N HIS A 179 14.87 -16.99 12.19
CA HIS A 179 15.38 -15.81 12.90
C HIS A 179 14.40 -15.22 13.91
N THR A 180 13.16 -15.72 13.96
CA THR A 180 12.11 -15.22 14.85
C THR A 180 11.28 -16.37 15.42
N CYS A 181 10.35 -16.06 16.33
CA CYS A 181 9.38 -17.03 16.82
C CYS A 181 8.13 -17.17 15.91
N VAL A 182 8.10 -16.49 14.76
CA VAL A 182 6.97 -16.57 13.83
C VAL A 182 7.03 -17.89 13.07
N ASN A 183 5.92 -18.63 13.06
CA ASN A 183 5.76 -19.89 12.35
C ASN A 183 4.91 -19.69 11.09
N PHE A 184 5.15 -20.48 10.05
CA PHE A 184 4.34 -20.52 8.84
C PHE A 184 3.79 -21.93 8.63
N VAL A 185 2.48 -22.05 8.53
CA VAL A 185 1.79 -23.34 8.40
C VAL A 185 0.90 -23.32 7.17
N GLU A 186 1.09 -24.28 6.27
CA GLU A 186 0.21 -24.43 5.11
C GLU A 186 -1.06 -25.18 5.50
N ASP A 187 -2.22 -24.53 5.36
CA ASP A 187 -3.53 -25.16 5.53
C ASP A 187 -4.57 -24.47 4.63
N ARG A 188 -4.91 -25.14 3.52
CA ARG A 188 -5.96 -24.68 2.57
C ARG A 188 -7.36 -24.70 3.17
N SER A 189 -7.61 -25.52 4.19
CA SER A 189 -8.92 -25.68 4.82
C SER A 189 -9.20 -24.63 5.90
N ALA A 190 -8.16 -23.99 6.44
CA ALA A 190 -8.26 -22.97 7.47
C ALA A 190 -9.08 -21.76 7.00
N LYS A 191 -10.09 -21.35 7.78
CA LYS A 191 -10.96 -20.20 7.44
C LYS A 191 -10.26 -18.84 7.59
N GLU A 192 -9.17 -18.81 8.34
CA GLU A 192 -8.37 -17.63 8.67
C GLU A 192 -6.95 -17.92 8.19
N ARG A 193 -6.58 -17.36 7.04
CA ARG A 193 -5.31 -17.67 6.39
C ARG A 193 -4.91 -16.58 5.40
N VAL A 194 -3.62 -16.50 5.12
CA VAL A 194 -3.11 -15.78 3.96
C VAL A 194 -3.30 -16.64 2.71
N GLU A 195 -3.92 -16.10 1.67
CA GLU A 195 -3.95 -16.72 0.34
C GLU A 195 -2.90 -16.04 -0.53
N LEU A 196 -1.87 -16.82 -0.91
CA LEU A 196 -0.84 -16.38 -1.84
C LEU A 196 -1.43 -16.44 -3.26
N VAL A 197 -1.42 -15.30 -3.95
CA VAL A 197 -1.99 -15.10 -5.29
C VAL A 197 -0.99 -14.40 -6.20
N GLU A 198 -1.22 -14.49 -7.50
CA GLU A 198 -0.48 -13.73 -8.53
C GLU A 198 -1.44 -12.73 -9.20
N GLU A 199 -1.71 -11.63 -8.51
CA GLU A 199 -2.48 -10.52 -9.07
C GLU A 199 -1.56 -9.42 -9.62
N SER A 200 -2.14 -8.40 -10.25
CA SER A 200 -1.37 -7.25 -10.72
C SER A 200 -0.87 -6.42 -9.53
N GLY A 201 0.44 -6.49 -9.28
CA GLY A 201 1.14 -5.76 -8.21
C GLY A 201 1.58 -6.62 -7.03
N CYS A 202 2.41 -6.03 -6.17
CA CYS A 202 2.93 -6.60 -4.93
C CYS A 202 2.19 -5.98 -3.75
N PHE A 203 1.32 -6.70 -3.07
CA PHE A 203 0.57 -6.11 -1.96
C PHE A 203 0.18 -7.13 -0.90
N SER A 204 -0.08 -6.64 0.30
CA SER A 204 -0.65 -7.45 1.37
C SER A 204 -1.55 -6.64 2.29
N ASN A 205 -2.43 -7.35 3.00
CA ASN A 205 -3.08 -6.77 4.16
C ASN A 205 -2.11 -6.60 5.33
N MET A 206 -2.33 -5.57 6.15
CA MET A 206 -1.52 -5.34 7.33
C MET A 206 -1.99 -6.18 8.52
N GLY A 207 -1.15 -7.12 8.99
CA GLY A 207 -1.42 -7.93 10.19
C GLY A 207 -2.44 -9.05 9.97
N TYR A 208 -3.04 -9.53 11.06
CA TYR A 208 -4.06 -10.58 11.09
C TYR A 208 -5.48 -10.01 11.05
N LEU A 209 -6.30 -10.44 10.09
CA LEU A 209 -7.66 -9.92 9.93
C LEU A 209 -8.78 -10.88 10.40
N GLY A 210 -8.45 -12.09 10.85
CA GLY A 210 -9.47 -13.09 11.23
C GLY A 210 -10.35 -13.57 10.07
N LYS A 211 -9.82 -13.50 8.85
CA LYS A 211 -10.49 -13.94 7.60
C LYS A 211 -9.44 -14.44 6.61
N ILE A 212 -9.89 -14.93 5.46
CA ILE A 212 -9.00 -15.12 4.32
C ILE A 212 -8.54 -13.73 3.85
N GLN A 213 -7.24 -13.51 3.81
CA GLN A 213 -6.61 -12.26 3.40
C GLN A 213 -5.55 -12.54 2.33
N LYS A 214 -5.30 -11.59 1.43
CA LYS A 214 -4.44 -11.84 0.27
C LYS A 214 -3.02 -11.33 0.47
N LEU A 215 -2.09 -12.07 -0.11
CA LEU A 215 -0.73 -11.64 -0.39
C LEU A 215 -0.50 -11.85 -1.88
N SER A 216 -0.42 -10.75 -2.64
CA SER A 216 -0.09 -10.81 -4.06
C SER A 216 1.42 -10.71 -4.24
N LEU A 217 2.00 -11.73 -4.86
CA LEU A 217 3.34 -11.67 -5.42
C LEU A 217 3.20 -11.73 -6.95
N GLY A 218 2.73 -10.63 -7.54
CA GLY A 218 2.57 -10.50 -8.99
C GLY A 218 3.89 -10.45 -9.77
N TYR A 219 3.78 -10.12 -11.06
CA TYR A 219 4.95 -9.98 -11.93
C TYR A 219 5.98 -9.00 -11.35
N GLY A 220 7.20 -9.48 -11.12
CA GLY A 220 8.30 -8.69 -10.58
C GLY A 220 8.40 -8.68 -9.06
N CYS A 221 7.44 -9.26 -8.33
CA CYS A 221 7.42 -9.33 -6.87
C CYS A 221 8.21 -10.54 -6.31
N ASP A 222 8.64 -11.44 -7.20
CA ASP A 222 9.38 -12.68 -6.96
C ASP A 222 10.91 -12.49 -6.91
N LYS A 223 11.39 -11.24 -6.84
CA LYS A 223 12.81 -10.93 -6.98
C LYS A 223 13.54 -11.04 -5.63
N VAL A 224 14.60 -11.86 -5.59
CA VAL A 224 15.52 -11.96 -4.45
C VAL A 224 16.86 -11.38 -4.87
N PHE A 225 17.22 -10.21 -4.32
CA PHE A 225 18.52 -9.61 -4.56
C PHE A 225 19.61 -10.41 -3.81
N LYS A 226 20.68 -10.74 -4.54
CA LYS A 226 21.86 -11.44 -3.98
C LYS A 226 22.85 -10.44 -3.42
#